data_AF-A0A1S7SJJ8-F1
#
_entry.id   AF-A0A1S7SJJ8-F1
#
_cell.length_a   1.000
_cell.length_b   1.000
_cell.length_c   1.000
_cell.angle_alpha   90.00
_cell.angle_beta   90.00
_cell.angle_gamma   90.00
#
_symmetry.space_group_name_H-M   'P 1'
#
loop_
_entity.id
_entity.type
_entity.pdbx_description
1 polymer ?
#
loop_
_entity_poly.entity_id
_entity_poly.type
_entity_poly.pdbx_seq_one_letter_code
_entity_poly.pdbx_strand_id
1 'polypeptide(L)'
;MDDEPDNKLNLLVRNAHRIWKETSQNEYVRPDGKPYDLPGAAQMIFSDLGTINVEKSRGFSAYRWIRDELIRMGVPASEIAFMQDFKKTEAKQRLFGDVRAGKVRFLIGSSETMGTGVNAQLRLKALHHLDVPWLPSQIEQREGRIVRQGNQHDEVEIYAYATQGSLDATMWQNNERKARFIAAALSGDTSIRRLEDLNEGQANQFAMAKAIASGDERLMQKAGLEADIARLERLRAAHDDDLFAVRRQIRDAEREIETASRRLGEIAVDIERLVPTSGDAFAINVKGETYRERKEAGRALMKEILTLVQLRHEGEIHIASIGGFDLVYDAQTLGRGDNYHYQTLLQRTRADYEIELPVTVTPLGAIARLEHALDGFGEERERYRQRLEEYKRRLISYQSRQGGAFAFAHELAEKRQALREVEEALGKSARGDVETNELAA
;
A
#
# COMPACT_ATOMS: atom_id res chain seq x y z
N MET A 1 -9.22 -3.56 -51.54
CA MET A 1 -9.26 -4.30 -50.27
C MET A 1 -10.71 -4.31 -49.90
N ASP A 2 -11.35 -5.46 -50.04
CA ASP A 2 -12.79 -5.57 -49.82
C ASP A 2 -13.08 -5.32 -48.33
N ASP A 3 -14.12 -4.53 -48.07
CA ASP A 3 -14.54 -4.11 -46.73
C ASP A 3 -15.21 -5.28 -46.01
N GLU A 4 -14.40 -6.21 -45.48
CA GLU A 4 -14.90 -7.32 -44.68
C GLU A 4 -15.48 -6.80 -43.35
N PRO A 5 -16.76 -7.08 -43.03
CA PRO A 5 -17.44 -6.52 -41.85
C PRO A 5 -16.76 -6.81 -40.51
N ASP A 6 -16.09 -7.96 -40.42
CA ASP A 6 -15.47 -8.47 -39.20
C ASP A 6 -13.96 -8.25 -39.15
N ASN A 7 -13.43 -7.39 -40.03
CA ASN A 7 -12.05 -6.99 -39.92
C ASN A 7 -11.80 -6.20 -38.62
N LYS A 8 -10.54 -6.24 -38.17
CA LYS A 8 -10.06 -5.62 -36.94
C LYS A 8 -10.40 -4.12 -36.82
N LEU A 9 -10.34 -3.38 -37.93
CA LEU A 9 -10.61 -1.94 -37.97
C LEU A 9 -12.10 -1.66 -37.75
N ASN A 10 -12.98 -2.42 -38.40
CA ASN A 10 -14.43 -2.28 -38.29
C ASN A 10 -14.93 -2.68 -36.90
N LEU A 11 -14.32 -3.69 -36.27
CA LEU A 11 -14.57 -4.03 -34.86
C LEU A 11 -14.18 -2.88 -33.91
N LEU A 12 -13.01 -2.28 -34.13
CA LEU A 12 -12.56 -1.13 -33.36
C LEU A 12 -13.52 0.04 -33.51
N VAL A 13 -13.88 0.41 -34.74
CA VAL A 13 -14.77 1.54 -35.01
C VAL A 13 -16.16 1.31 -34.41
N ARG A 14 -16.74 0.11 -34.56
CA ARG A 14 -18.03 -0.24 -33.95
C ARG A 14 -18.01 -0.09 -32.43
N ASN A 15 -16.95 -0.59 -31.77
CA ASN A 15 -16.84 -0.51 -30.32
C ASN A 15 -16.60 0.93 -29.84
N ALA A 16 -15.72 1.67 -30.50
CA ALA A 16 -15.42 3.06 -30.17
C ALA A 16 -16.65 3.96 -30.36
N HIS A 17 -17.46 3.71 -31.39
CA HIS A 17 -18.74 4.37 -31.61
C HIS A 17 -19.78 4.01 -30.54
N ARG A 18 -19.87 2.73 -30.14
CA ARG A 18 -20.75 2.28 -29.04
C ARG A 18 -20.47 3.07 -27.76
N ILE A 19 -19.21 3.12 -27.34
CA ILE A 19 -18.78 3.84 -26.12
C ILE A 19 -19.08 5.34 -26.25
N TRP A 20 -18.86 5.93 -27.43
CA TRP A 20 -19.19 7.33 -27.69
C TRP A 20 -20.68 7.63 -27.51
N LYS A 21 -21.56 6.72 -27.95
CA LYS A 21 -23.01 6.84 -27.80
C LYS A 21 -23.43 6.69 -26.33
N GLU A 22 -22.96 5.63 -25.67
CA GLU A 22 -23.27 5.33 -24.26
C GLU A 22 -22.82 6.44 -23.32
N THR A 23 -21.66 7.03 -23.57
CA THR A 23 -21.07 8.07 -22.71
C THR A 23 -21.46 9.49 -23.10
N SER A 24 -22.32 9.67 -24.12
CA SER A 24 -22.63 11.00 -24.70
C SER A 24 -23.24 12.00 -23.70
N GLN A 25 -23.95 11.50 -22.68
CA GLN A 25 -24.59 12.31 -21.65
C GLN A 25 -23.79 12.40 -20.35
N ASN A 26 -22.58 11.82 -20.30
CA ASN A 26 -21.77 11.87 -19.09
C ASN A 26 -21.30 13.31 -18.83
N GLU A 27 -21.59 13.79 -17.62
CA GLU A 27 -21.15 15.11 -17.16
C GLU A 27 -19.79 15.01 -16.47
N TYR A 28 -19.01 16.08 -16.58
CA TYR A 28 -17.67 16.16 -16.00
C TYR A 28 -17.48 17.49 -15.30
N VAL A 29 -16.74 17.49 -14.21
CA VAL A 29 -16.45 18.69 -13.42
C VAL A 29 -15.03 19.20 -13.67
N ARG A 30 -14.86 20.52 -13.62
CA ARG A 30 -13.54 21.16 -13.62
C ARG A 30 -12.92 21.06 -12.22
N PRO A 31 -11.59 21.27 -12.10
CA PRO A 31 -10.93 21.35 -10.80
C PRO A 31 -11.50 22.43 -9.85
N ASP A 32 -12.19 23.44 -10.38
CA ASP A 32 -12.88 24.49 -9.60
C ASP A 32 -14.30 24.09 -9.14
N GLY A 33 -14.71 22.83 -9.39
CA GLY A 33 -16.01 22.28 -9.01
C GLY A 33 -17.16 22.62 -9.96
N LYS A 34 -16.94 23.43 -10.99
CA LYS A 34 -18.00 23.76 -11.97
C LYS A 34 -18.08 22.72 -13.08
N PRO A 35 -19.28 22.38 -13.59
CA PRO A 35 -19.41 21.49 -14.73
C PRO A 35 -18.73 22.09 -15.98
N TYR A 36 -18.28 21.22 -16.87
CA TYR A 36 -17.95 21.58 -18.25
C TYR A 36 -19.22 21.76 -19.08
N ASP A 37 -19.17 22.65 -20.07
CA ASP A 37 -20.34 22.95 -20.92
C ASP A 37 -20.72 21.79 -21.85
N LEU A 38 -19.75 20.95 -22.25
CA LEU A 38 -19.98 19.82 -23.13
C LEU A 38 -19.89 18.48 -22.36
N PRO A 39 -20.93 17.65 -22.41
CA PRO A 39 -20.88 16.28 -21.91
C PRO A 39 -20.10 15.38 -22.85
N GLY A 40 -19.91 14.11 -22.49
CA GLY A 40 -19.28 13.12 -23.35
C GLY A 40 -17.88 12.72 -22.92
N ALA A 41 -17.65 11.40 -22.81
CA ALA A 41 -16.32 10.86 -22.57
C ALA A 41 -15.43 10.99 -23.81
N ALA A 42 -14.12 10.97 -23.58
CA ALA A 42 -13.10 10.88 -24.60
C ALA A 42 -12.47 9.47 -24.66
N GLN A 43 -11.91 9.14 -25.80
CA GLN A 43 -11.29 7.86 -26.12
C GLN A 43 -9.95 8.07 -26.83
N MET A 44 -8.98 7.19 -26.56
CA MET A 44 -7.68 7.19 -27.24
C MET A 44 -7.54 5.95 -28.10
N ILE A 45 -7.10 6.13 -29.34
CA ILE A 45 -6.84 5.04 -30.28
C ILE A 45 -5.36 5.06 -30.66
N PHE A 46 -4.66 4.00 -30.30
CA PHE A 46 -3.25 3.79 -30.59
C PHE A 46 -3.06 2.90 -31.82
N SER A 47 -2.28 3.38 -32.78
CA SER A 47 -1.84 2.61 -33.95
C SER A 47 -0.44 3.03 -34.38
N ASP A 48 0.54 2.14 -34.26
CA ASP A 48 1.92 2.34 -34.74
C ASP A 48 2.08 1.96 -36.23
N LEU A 49 1.20 1.09 -36.74
CA LEU A 49 1.07 0.75 -38.16
C LEU A 49 0.08 1.69 -38.88
N GLY A 50 0.25 1.88 -40.19
CA GLY A 50 -0.72 2.62 -41.03
C GLY A 50 -0.82 4.14 -40.76
N THR A 51 0.24 4.74 -40.22
CA THR A 51 0.33 6.19 -39.95
C THR A 51 0.26 7.03 -41.24
N ILE A 52 -0.07 8.32 -41.12
CA ILE A 52 -0.24 9.21 -42.29
C ILE A 52 1.03 9.30 -43.16
N ASN A 53 2.21 9.11 -42.57
CA ASN A 53 3.47 9.12 -43.34
C ASN A 53 3.65 7.88 -44.24
N VAL A 54 2.97 6.75 -43.94
CA VAL A 54 3.02 5.49 -44.72
C VAL A 54 2.02 5.50 -45.88
N GLU A 55 1.06 6.44 -45.87
CA GLU A 55 0.07 6.65 -46.94
C GLU A 55 0.76 6.89 -48.31
N LYS A 56 1.88 7.62 -48.31
CA LYS A 56 2.64 7.92 -49.54
C LYS A 56 3.26 6.70 -50.22
N SER A 57 3.44 5.57 -49.52
CA SER A 57 4.09 4.37 -50.07
C SER A 57 3.16 3.16 -50.22
N ARG A 58 2.05 3.08 -49.47
CA ARG A 58 1.13 1.92 -49.47
C ARG A 58 -0.32 2.23 -49.84
N GLY A 59 -0.70 3.50 -50.01
CA GLY A 59 -2.05 3.88 -50.48
C GLY A 59 -3.19 3.67 -49.46
N PHE A 60 -2.89 3.29 -48.22
CA PHE A 60 -3.88 3.07 -47.15
C PHE A 60 -3.41 3.66 -45.82
N SER A 61 -4.30 4.35 -45.10
CA SER A 61 -4.07 4.85 -43.75
C SER A 61 -5.21 4.44 -42.82
N ALA A 62 -4.87 3.65 -41.79
CA ALA A 62 -5.83 3.23 -40.75
C ALA A 62 -6.46 4.44 -40.03
N TYR A 63 -5.70 5.54 -39.91
CA TYR A 63 -6.15 6.77 -39.24
C TYR A 63 -7.29 7.43 -40.00
N ARG A 64 -7.14 7.55 -41.33
CA ARG A 64 -8.19 8.11 -42.19
C ARG A 64 -9.41 7.19 -42.23
N TRP A 65 -9.19 5.88 -42.38
CA TRP A 65 -10.28 4.89 -42.37
C TRP A 65 -11.13 5.01 -41.11
N ILE A 66 -10.51 5.02 -39.92
CA ILE A 66 -11.23 5.14 -38.64
C ILE A 66 -12.02 6.46 -38.58
N ARG A 67 -11.41 7.58 -38.96
CA ARG A 67 -12.08 8.89 -38.97
C ARG A 67 -13.29 8.89 -39.91
N ASP A 68 -13.07 8.47 -41.16
CA ASP A 68 -14.09 8.54 -42.20
C ASP A 68 -15.27 7.63 -41.87
N GLU A 69 -15.00 6.47 -41.28
CA GLU A 69 -16.05 5.54 -40.82
C GLU A 69 -16.79 6.06 -39.58
N LEU A 70 -16.10 6.64 -38.59
CA LEU A 70 -16.76 7.29 -37.45
C LEU A 70 -17.65 8.45 -37.90
N ILE A 71 -17.21 9.25 -38.88
CA ILE A 71 -18.02 10.33 -39.46
C ILE A 71 -19.24 9.74 -40.18
N ARG A 72 -19.07 8.66 -40.94
CA ARG A 72 -20.18 7.95 -41.60
C ARG A 72 -21.22 7.45 -40.60
N MET A 73 -20.79 7.05 -39.40
CA MET A 73 -21.66 6.63 -38.30
C MET A 73 -22.30 7.80 -37.53
N GLY A 74 -21.96 9.05 -37.85
CA GLY A 74 -22.58 10.26 -37.28
C GLY A 74 -21.75 11.00 -36.24
N VAL A 75 -20.49 10.61 -36.02
CA VAL A 75 -19.58 11.36 -35.15
C VAL A 75 -19.17 12.67 -35.84
N PRO A 76 -19.32 13.84 -35.19
CA PRO A 76 -18.86 15.10 -35.77
C PRO A 76 -17.35 15.09 -36.03
N ALA A 77 -16.93 15.54 -37.20
CA ALA A 77 -15.50 15.59 -37.56
C ALA A 77 -14.67 16.45 -36.58
N SER A 78 -15.29 17.45 -35.94
CA SER A 78 -14.67 18.29 -34.92
C SER A 78 -14.29 17.53 -33.65
N GLU A 79 -14.92 16.38 -33.39
CA GLU A 79 -14.64 15.56 -32.22
C GLU A 79 -13.45 14.59 -32.42
N ILE A 80 -12.91 14.50 -33.63
CA ILE A 80 -11.83 13.57 -33.98
C ILE A 80 -10.55 14.36 -34.27
N ALA A 81 -9.49 14.05 -33.54
CA ALA A 81 -8.19 14.71 -33.71
C ALA A 81 -7.05 13.70 -33.89
N PHE A 82 -6.12 14.02 -34.80
CA PHE A 82 -4.88 13.28 -34.98
C PHE A 82 -3.74 13.95 -34.24
N MET A 83 -3.05 13.22 -33.35
CA MET A 83 -1.96 13.79 -32.55
C MET A 83 -0.80 14.33 -33.41
N GLN A 84 -0.53 13.70 -34.56
CA GLN A 84 0.57 14.05 -35.46
C GLN A 84 0.42 15.42 -36.15
N ASP A 85 -0.81 15.96 -36.21
CA ASP A 85 -1.07 17.28 -36.79
C ASP A 85 -0.63 18.41 -35.86
N PHE A 86 -0.45 18.11 -34.57
CA PHE A 86 -0.11 19.08 -33.51
C PHE A 86 1.35 18.92 -33.09
N LYS A 87 2.28 19.45 -33.90
CA LYS A 87 3.73 19.32 -33.64
C LYS A 87 4.25 20.23 -32.52
N LYS A 88 3.73 21.46 -32.42
CA LYS A 88 4.18 22.46 -31.44
C LYS A 88 3.59 22.18 -30.05
N THR A 89 4.36 22.40 -29.00
CA THR A 89 3.93 22.20 -27.59
C THR A 89 2.65 22.94 -27.25
N GLU A 90 2.53 24.21 -27.63
CA GLU A 90 1.31 25.02 -27.41
C GLU A 90 0.07 24.46 -28.12
N ALA A 91 0.26 23.88 -29.31
CA ALA A 91 -0.82 23.28 -30.08
C ALA A 91 -1.30 21.98 -29.42
N LYS A 92 -0.38 21.17 -28.89
CA LYS A 92 -0.68 19.97 -28.09
C LYS A 92 -1.42 20.33 -26.80
N GLN A 93 -0.98 21.37 -26.09
CA GLN A 93 -1.66 21.83 -24.87
C GLN A 93 -3.09 22.30 -25.14
N ARG A 94 -3.31 23.03 -26.24
CA ARG A 94 -4.67 23.42 -26.68
C ARG A 94 -5.53 22.21 -26.99
N LEU A 95 -5.01 21.24 -27.74
CA LEU A 95 -5.70 19.98 -28.04
C LEU A 95 -6.13 19.25 -26.76
N PHE A 96 -5.25 19.14 -25.76
CA PHE A 96 -5.61 18.52 -24.48
C PHE A 96 -6.60 19.35 -23.66
N GLY A 97 -6.60 20.68 -23.82
CA GLY A 97 -7.66 21.54 -23.34
C GLY A 97 -9.01 21.20 -23.99
N ASP A 98 -9.02 21.05 -25.31
CA ASP A 98 -10.23 20.73 -26.08
C ASP A 98 -10.75 19.32 -25.76
N VAL A 99 -9.87 18.33 -25.52
CA VAL A 99 -10.27 17.01 -25.01
C VAL A 99 -10.90 17.11 -23.63
N ARG A 100 -10.25 17.82 -22.69
CA ARG A 100 -10.81 18.02 -21.34
C ARG A 100 -12.12 18.78 -21.34
N ALA A 101 -12.33 19.67 -22.31
CA ALA A 101 -13.56 20.43 -22.50
C ALA A 101 -14.65 19.65 -23.25
N GLY A 102 -14.39 18.43 -23.74
CA GLY A 102 -15.36 17.62 -24.47
C GLY A 102 -15.52 17.96 -25.96
N LYS A 103 -14.76 18.93 -26.48
CA LYS A 103 -14.79 19.29 -27.91
C LYS A 103 -14.16 18.21 -28.79
N VAL A 104 -13.15 17.50 -28.26
CA VAL A 104 -12.51 16.36 -28.91
C VAL A 104 -12.77 15.12 -28.08
N ARG A 105 -13.41 14.12 -28.69
CA ARG A 105 -13.79 12.86 -28.03
C ARG A 105 -13.03 11.65 -28.56
N PHE A 106 -12.35 11.78 -29.70
CA PHE A 106 -11.44 10.76 -30.23
C PHE A 106 -10.06 11.35 -30.48
N LEU A 107 -9.05 10.82 -29.79
CA LEU A 107 -7.65 11.14 -30.06
C LEU A 107 -6.95 9.94 -30.67
N ILE A 108 -6.45 10.09 -31.89
CA ILE A 108 -5.81 9.01 -32.64
C ILE A 108 -4.32 9.34 -32.82
N GLY A 109 -3.44 8.39 -32.52
CA GLY A 109 -1.99 8.61 -32.52
C GLY A 109 -1.15 7.34 -32.37
N SER A 110 0.15 7.50 -32.51
CA SER A 110 1.15 6.43 -32.30
C SER A 110 1.76 6.52 -30.91
N SER A 111 2.42 5.44 -30.46
CA SER A 111 3.21 5.41 -29.22
C SER A 111 4.22 6.56 -29.17
N GLU A 112 4.85 6.87 -30.30
CA GLU A 112 5.85 7.94 -30.41
C GLU A 112 5.22 9.32 -30.26
N THR A 113 4.12 9.58 -30.97
CA THR A 113 3.47 10.91 -30.97
C THR A 113 2.73 11.21 -29.67
N MET A 114 2.23 10.17 -29.00
CA MET A 114 1.55 10.24 -27.69
C MET A 114 2.48 9.87 -26.51
N GLY A 115 3.78 9.71 -26.76
CA GLY A 115 4.79 9.30 -25.79
C GLY A 115 5.18 10.35 -24.74
N THR A 116 4.77 11.61 -24.91
CA THR A 116 5.18 12.73 -24.02
C THR A 116 3.99 13.35 -23.28
N GLY A 117 4.01 13.29 -21.94
CA GLY A 117 3.36 14.23 -21.01
C GLY A 117 1.90 14.67 -21.26
N VAL A 118 1.04 13.80 -21.78
CA VAL A 118 -0.36 14.14 -22.09
C VAL A 118 -1.21 14.22 -20.81
N ASN A 119 -1.75 15.41 -20.50
CA ASN A 119 -2.73 15.63 -19.42
C ASN A 119 -4.16 15.70 -20.00
N ALA A 120 -4.64 14.57 -20.50
CA ALA A 120 -5.98 14.43 -21.10
C ALA A 120 -6.87 13.41 -20.35
N GLN A 121 -6.39 12.87 -19.23
CA GLN A 121 -6.98 11.72 -18.52
C GLN A 121 -8.35 11.97 -17.89
N LEU A 122 -8.73 13.23 -17.65
CA LEU A 122 -9.89 13.61 -16.82
C LEU A 122 -11.20 12.91 -17.21
N ARG A 123 -11.43 12.71 -18.51
CA ARG A 123 -12.66 12.10 -19.05
C ARG A 123 -12.40 10.93 -20.00
N LEU A 124 -11.23 10.29 -19.90
CA LEU A 124 -10.92 9.15 -20.75
C LEU A 124 -11.65 7.91 -20.25
N LYS A 125 -12.59 7.39 -21.04
CA LYS A 125 -13.32 6.16 -20.70
C LYS A 125 -12.70 4.92 -21.32
N ALA A 126 -12.16 5.03 -22.54
CA ALA A 126 -11.62 3.88 -23.26
C ALA A 126 -10.29 4.17 -23.96
N LEU A 127 -9.44 3.15 -24.00
CA LEU A 127 -8.18 3.12 -24.73
C LEU A 127 -8.15 1.91 -25.65
N HIS A 128 -7.84 2.12 -26.93
CA HIS A 128 -7.86 1.10 -27.96
C HIS A 128 -6.44 0.87 -28.51
N HIS A 129 -5.93 -0.34 -28.42
CA HIS A 129 -4.74 -0.80 -29.12
C HIS A 129 -5.15 -1.48 -30.43
N LEU A 130 -5.07 -0.73 -31.54
CA LEU A 130 -5.28 -1.31 -32.86
C LEU A 130 -4.14 -2.28 -33.21
N ASP A 131 -2.94 -2.04 -32.71
CA ASP A 131 -1.79 -2.90 -32.93
C ASP A 131 -0.96 -3.12 -31.65
N VAL A 132 -0.21 -4.21 -31.69
CA VAL A 132 0.64 -4.65 -30.59
C VAL A 132 2.02 -4.01 -30.76
N PRO A 133 2.44 -3.11 -29.86
CA PRO A 133 3.80 -2.57 -29.93
C PRO A 133 4.82 -3.65 -29.56
N TRP A 134 6.06 -3.50 -30.03
CA TRP A 134 7.10 -4.52 -29.89
C TRP A 134 7.74 -4.59 -28.49
N LEU A 135 7.47 -3.57 -27.65
CA LEU A 135 8.01 -3.42 -26.30
C LEU A 135 6.87 -3.33 -25.27
N PRO A 136 6.90 -4.14 -24.19
CA PRO A 136 5.93 -4.04 -23.10
C PRO A 136 5.85 -2.65 -22.45
N SER A 137 6.99 -1.96 -22.33
CA SER A 137 7.04 -0.60 -21.77
C SER A 137 6.23 0.42 -22.57
N GLN A 138 6.04 0.21 -23.87
CA GLN A 138 5.17 1.06 -24.67
C GLN A 138 3.70 0.84 -24.29
N ILE A 139 3.28 -0.40 -24.03
CA ILE A 139 1.91 -0.71 -23.57
C ILE A 139 1.67 -0.06 -22.22
N GLU A 140 2.58 -0.25 -21.26
CA GLU A 140 2.51 0.40 -19.94
C GLU A 140 2.39 1.92 -20.04
N GLN A 141 3.19 2.54 -20.91
CA GLN A 141 3.12 3.99 -21.13
C GLN A 141 1.79 4.43 -21.76
N ARG A 142 1.21 3.63 -22.65
CA ARG A 142 -0.09 3.88 -23.28
C ARG A 142 -1.21 3.74 -22.24
N GLU A 143 -1.30 2.61 -21.56
CA GLU A 143 -2.33 2.33 -20.53
C GLU A 143 -2.21 3.28 -19.33
N GLY A 144 -0.97 3.60 -18.95
CA GLY A 144 -0.68 4.62 -17.98
C GLY A 144 -1.09 6.02 -18.41
N ARG A 145 -1.72 6.26 -19.57
CA ARG A 145 -2.41 7.52 -19.92
C ARG A 145 -3.84 7.58 -19.42
N ILE A 146 -4.50 6.43 -19.33
CA ILE A 146 -5.91 6.32 -18.92
C ILE A 146 -6.04 5.89 -17.46
N VAL A 147 -5.18 4.96 -17.00
CA VAL A 147 -5.09 4.52 -15.60
C VAL A 147 -4.25 5.54 -14.82
N ARG A 148 -4.89 6.65 -14.46
CA ARG A 148 -4.25 7.76 -13.74
C ARG A 148 -5.19 8.40 -12.72
N GLN A 149 -4.59 8.86 -11.63
CA GLN A 149 -5.25 9.77 -10.68
C GLN A 149 -5.77 11.02 -11.41
N GLY A 150 -6.99 11.43 -11.08
CA GLY A 150 -7.66 12.58 -11.68
C GLY A 150 -8.55 12.27 -12.90
N ASN A 151 -8.70 11.01 -13.29
CA ASN A 151 -9.80 10.57 -14.16
C ASN A 151 -11.09 10.52 -13.33
N GLN A 152 -12.22 10.96 -13.89
CA GLN A 152 -13.53 10.98 -13.22
C GLN A 152 -14.36 9.71 -13.44
N HIS A 153 -13.79 8.73 -14.16
CA HIS A 153 -14.35 7.40 -14.24
C HIS A 153 -13.75 6.50 -13.16
N ASP A 154 -14.62 5.85 -12.37
CA ASP A 154 -14.20 4.82 -11.41
C ASP A 154 -13.57 3.62 -12.12
N GLU A 155 -14.06 3.30 -13.33
CA GLU A 155 -13.57 2.22 -14.17
C GLU A 155 -13.31 2.68 -15.60
N VAL A 156 -12.19 2.23 -16.17
CA VAL A 156 -11.77 2.51 -17.55
C VAL A 156 -11.64 1.22 -18.34
N GLU A 157 -11.85 1.30 -19.65
CA GLU A 157 -11.86 0.14 -20.54
C GLU A 157 -10.63 0.15 -21.46
N ILE A 158 -9.87 -0.94 -21.47
CA ILE A 158 -8.70 -1.10 -22.34
C ILE A 158 -8.97 -2.23 -23.33
N TYR A 159 -8.96 -1.91 -24.61
CA TYR A 159 -9.27 -2.83 -25.69
C TYR A 159 -8.02 -3.14 -26.51
N ALA A 160 -7.65 -4.41 -26.57
CA ALA A 160 -6.66 -4.91 -27.50
C ALA A 160 -7.34 -5.67 -28.63
N TYR A 161 -7.14 -5.22 -29.86
CA TYR A 161 -7.67 -5.90 -31.03
C TYR A 161 -6.59 -6.83 -31.58
N ALA A 162 -6.97 -8.03 -32.02
CA ALA A 162 -6.07 -8.97 -32.69
C ALA A 162 -6.80 -9.65 -33.86
N THR A 163 -6.06 -10.00 -34.91
CA THR A 163 -6.58 -10.84 -35.99
C THR A 163 -6.18 -12.29 -35.73
N GLN A 164 -7.15 -13.21 -35.70
CA GLN A 164 -6.90 -14.63 -35.44
C GLN A 164 -5.96 -15.22 -36.51
N GLY A 165 -5.00 -16.04 -36.08
CA GLY A 165 -4.06 -16.71 -37.01
C GLY A 165 -3.05 -15.78 -37.67
N SER A 166 -2.93 -14.53 -37.20
CA SER A 166 -1.95 -13.56 -37.70
C SER A 166 -0.69 -13.49 -36.83
N LEU A 167 0.31 -12.72 -37.28
CA LEU A 167 1.54 -12.41 -36.52
C LEU A 167 1.29 -11.70 -35.18
N ASP A 168 0.06 -11.19 -34.94
CA ASP A 168 -0.34 -10.58 -33.67
C ASP A 168 -0.14 -11.55 -32.47
N ALA A 169 -0.41 -12.85 -32.64
CA ALA A 169 -0.26 -13.85 -31.57
C ALA A 169 1.20 -14.02 -31.12
N THR A 170 2.12 -14.05 -32.10
CA THR A 170 3.57 -14.13 -31.87
C THR A 170 4.08 -12.87 -31.17
N MET A 171 3.55 -11.70 -31.52
CA MET A 171 3.91 -10.43 -30.87
C MET A 171 3.45 -10.37 -29.42
N TRP A 172 2.22 -10.78 -29.12
CA TRP A 172 1.73 -10.88 -27.74
C TRP A 172 2.54 -11.88 -26.91
N GLN A 173 2.87 -13.04 -27.45
CA GLN A 173 3.74 -14.02 -26.79
C GLN A 173 5.15 -13.48 -26.51
N ASN A 174 5.72 -12.69 -27.44
CA ASN A 174 7.00 -12.03 -27.24
C ASN A 174 6.94 -11.01 -26.11
N ASN A 175 5.88 -10.21 -26.04
CA ASN A 175 5.67 -9.24 -24.97
C ASN A 175 5.45 -9.92 -23.62
N GLU A 176 4.65 -11.00 -23.56
CA GLU A 176 4.45 -11.85 -22.38
C GLU A 176 5.79 -12.32 -21.80
N ARG A 177 6.66 -12.91 -22.63
CA ARG A 177 7.99 -13.38 -22.22
C ARG A 177 8.86 -12.25 -21.67
N LYS A 178 8.91 -11.12 -22.38
CA LYS A 178 9.70 -9.95 -21.98
C LYS A 178 9.21 -9.36 -20.65
N ALA A 179 7.90 -9.25 -20.47
CA ALA A 179 7.29 -8.71 -19.26
C ALA A 179 7.54 -9.61 -18.04
N ARG A 180 7.38 -10.93 -18.20
CA ARG A 180 7.73 -11.90 -17.13
C ARG A 180 9.19 -11.81 -16.73
N PHE A 181 10.10 -11.65 -17.70
CA PHE A 181 11.53 -11.50 -17.42
C PHE A 181 11.82 -10.20 -16.65
N ILE A 182 11.19 -9.08 -17.03
CA ILE A 182 11.33 -7.80 -16.30
C ILE A 182 10.78 -7.92 -14.88
N ALA A 183 9.60 -8.52 -14.70
CA ALA A 183 9.03 -8.77 -13.38
C ALA A 183 9.95 -9.61 -12.50
N ALA A 184 10.56 -10.67 -13.05
CA ALA A 184 11.52 -11.53 -12.36
C ALA A 184 12.80 -10.79 -11.97
N ALA A 185 13.28 -9.89 -12.83
CA ALA A 185 14.46 -9.08 -12.53
C ALA A 185 14.19 -8.02 -11.46
N LEU A 186 12.98 -7.44 -11.43
CA LEU A 186 12.59 -6.40 -10.46
C LEU A 186 12.25 -6.93 -9.08
N SER A 187 11.80 -8.20 -8.96
CA SER A 187 11.45 -8.80 -7.66
C SER A 187 12.67 -9.16 -6.79
N GLY A 188 13.87 -9.22 -7.37
CA GLY A 188 15.12 -9.51 -6.63
C GLY A 188 15.22 -10.94 -6.08
N ASP A 189 14.22 -11.79 -6.31
CA ASP A 189 14.16 -13.17 -5.85
C ASP A 189 14.45 -14.12 -7.02
N THR A 190 15.58 -14.83 -6.96
CA THR A 190 16.00 -15.79 -8.00
C THR A 190 15.17 -17.08 -7.99
N SER A 191 14.20 -17.20 -7.09
CA SER A 191 13.24 -18.29 -7.12
C SER A 191 12.06 -17.97 -8.06
N ILE A 192 12.05 -18.63 -9.22
CA ILE A 192 10.95 -18.57 -10.23
C ILE A 192 9.58 -18.96 -9.63
N ARG A 193 9.50 -19.41 -8.37
CA ARG A 193 8.28 -19.80 -7.65
C ARG A 193 7.60 -18.69 -6.85
N ARG A 194 8.14 -17.46 -6.79
CA ARG A 194 7.53 -16.33 -6.10
C ARG A 194 7.49 -15.07 -6.99
N LEU A 195 6.99 -15.26 -8.20
CA LEU A 195 6.76 -14.18 -9.17
C LEU A 195 5.34 -13.61 -9.11
N GLU A 196 4.55 -13.98 -8.11
CA GLU A 196 3.13 -13.63 -8.03
C GLU A 196 2.85 -12.17 -7.61
N ASP A 197 3.74 -11.53 -6.86
CA ASP A 197 3.38 -10.28 -6.18
C ASP A 197 3.72 -8.98 -6.93
N LEU A 198 4.52 -9.01 -7.99
CA LEU A 198 4.91 -7.79 -8.71
C LEU A 198 4.85 -7.98 -10.23
N ASN A 199 3.95 -7.24 -10.88
CA ASN A 199 3.75 -7.12 -12.33
C ASN A 199 2.99 -8.23 -13.09
N GLU A 200 2.30 -9.16 -12.41
CA GLU A 200 1.48 -10.18 -13.08
C GLU A 200 0.34 -9.63 -13.93
N GLY A 201 -0.18 -8.44 -13.63
CA GLY A 201 -1.26 -7.82 -14.40
C GLY A 201 -0.96 -7.71 -15.89
N GLN A 202 0.24 -7.25 -16.26
CA GLN A 202 0.66 -7.15 -17.67
C GLN A 202 0.95 -8.51 -18.28
N ALA A 203 1.65 -9.39 -17.56
CA ALA A 203 1.96 -10.72 -18.08
C ALA A 203 0.68 -11.52 -18.39
N ASN A 204 -0.34 -11.39 -17.53
CA ASN A 204 -1.62 -12.03 -17.71
C ASN A 204 -2.45 -11.39 -18.83
N GLN A 205 -2.45 -10.06 -18.96
CA GLN A 205 -3.03 -9.37 -20.13
C GLN A 205 -2.39 -9.83 -21.45
N PHE A 206 -1.07 -10.05 -21.48
CA PHE A 206 -0.38 -10.56 -22.67
C PHE A 206 -0.71 -12.03 -22.96
N ALA A 207 -0.87 -12.85 -21.92
CA ALA A 207 -1.34 -14.22 -22.06
C ALA A 207 -2.78 -14.28 -22.61
N MET A 208 -3.68 -13.42 -22.13
CA MET A 208 -5.04 -13.26 -22.67
C MET A 208 -5.02 -12.81 -24.13
N ALA A 209 -4.20 -11.81 -24.46
CA ALA A 209 -4.13 -11.29 -25.83
C ALA A 209 -3.53 -12.31 -26.81
N LYS A 210 -2.55 -13.12 -26.36
CA LYS A 210 -2.03 -14.27 -27.10
C LYS A 210 -3.13 -15.31 -27.34
N ALA A 211 -3.93 -15.63 -26.32
CA ALA A 211 -5.03 -16.58 -26.45
C ALA A 211 -6.07 -16.13 -27.48
N ILE A 212 -6.49 -14.86 -27.41
CA ILE A 212 -7.42 -14.24 -28.38
C ILE A 212 -6.85 -14.30 -29.80
N ALA A 213 -5.56 -13.99 -29.98
CA ALA A 213 -4.91 -13.99 -31.28
C ALA A 213 -4.67 -15.42 -31.84
N SER A 214 -4.47 -16.40 -30.96
CA SER A 214 -4.33 -17.81 -31.34
C SER A 214 -5.67 -18.43 -31.74
N GLY A 215 -6.78 -17.92 -31.20
CA GLY A 215 -8.13 -18.43 -31.47
C GLY A 215 -8.45 -19.80 -30.86
N ASP A 216 -7.58 -20.33 -30.01
CA ASP A 216 -7.88 -21.53 -29.22
C ASP A 216 -8.64 -21.11 -27.96
N GLU A 217 -9.94 -21.45 -27.90
CA GLU A 217 -10.82 -21.13 -26.78
C GLU A 217 -10.28 -21.64 -25.44
N ARG A 218 -9.51 -22.74 -25.43
CA ARG A 218 -8.92 -23.31 -24.21
C ARG A 218 -7.79 -22.43 -23.67
N LEU A 219 -7.02 -21.77 -24.53
CA LEU A 219 -6.01 -20.80 -24.08
C LEU A 219 -6.67 -19.57 -23.45
N MET A 220 -7.84 -19.17 -23.94
CA MET A 220 -8.61 -18.05 -23.38
C MET A 220 -9.18 -18.41 -22.01
N GLN A 221 -9.78 -19.61 -21.90
CA GLN A 221 -10.25 -20.15 -20.62
C GLN A 221 -9.10 -20.26 -19.61
N LYS A 222 -7.93 -20.76 -20.03
CA LYS A 222 -6.74 -20.83 -19.18
C LYS A 222 -6.33 -19.45 -18.64
N ALA A 223 -6.12 -18.47 -19.50
CA ALA A 223 -5.69 -17.14 -19.09
C ALA A 223 -6.74 -16.44 -18.19
N GLY A 224 -8.03 -16.63 -18.46
CA GLY A 224 -9.12 -16.15 -17.59
C GLY A 224 -9.09 -16.77 -16.19
N LEU A 225 -8.93 -18.10 -16.12
CA LEU A 225 -8.84 -18.83 -14.85
C LEU A 225 -7.59 -18.43 -14.06
N GLU A 226 -6.44 -18.24 -14.71
CA GLU A 226 -5.22 -17.74 -14.06
C GLU A 226 -5.42 -16.34 -13.46
N ALA A 227 -6.13 -15.44 -14.16
CA ALA A 227 -6.48 -14.11 -13.65
C ALA A 227 -7.36 -14.16 -12.40
N ASP A 228 -8.41 -14.99 -12.44
CA ASP A 228 -9.33 -15.15 -11.32
C ASP A 228 -8.62 -15.75 -10.10
N ILE A 229 -7.79 -16.78 -10.30
CA ILE A 229 -7.00 -17.39 -9.22
C ILE A 229 -6.05 -16.37 -8.60
N ALA A 230 -5.32 -15.60 -9.40
CA ALA A 230 -4.41 -14.57 -8.89
C ALA A 230 -5.15 -13.48 -8.09
N ARG A 231 -6.35 -13.09 -8.52
CA ARG A 231 -7.22 -12.17 -7.75
C ARG A 231 -7.64 -12.79 -6.41
N LEU A 232 -8.09 -14.05 -6.41
CA LEU A 232 -8.58 -14.75 -5.23
C LEU A 232 -7.45 -15.05 -4.23
N GLU A 233 -6.24 -15.37 -4.70
CA GLU A 233 -5.07 -15.57 -3.83
C GLU A 233 -4.64 -14.27 -3.14
N ARG A 234 -4.70 -13.11 -3.83
CA ARG A 234 -4.45 -11.82 -3.17
C ARG A 234 -5.47 -11.53 -2.06
N LEU A 235 -6.75 -11.82 -2.30
CA LEU A 235 -7.78 -11.67 -1.27
C LEU A 235 -7.55 -12.62 -0.09
N ARG A 236 -7.05 -13.83 -0.36
CA ARG A 236 -6.69 -14.80 0.68
C ARG A 236 -5.49 -14.34 1.50
N ALA A 237 -4.43 -13.87 0.85
CA ALA A 237 -3.25 -13.34 1.53
C ALA A 237 -3.61 -12.18 2.46
N ALA A 238 -4.43 -11.23 1.99
CA ALA A 238 -4.93 -10.12 2.81
C ALA A 238 -5.75 -10.62 4.02
N HIS A 239 -6.61 -11.62 3.82
CA HIS A 239 -7.38 -12.25 4.89
C HIS A 239 -6.47 -12.92 5.94
N ASP A 240 -5.46 -13.65 5.49
CA ASP A 240 -4.51 -14.33 6.38
C ASP A 240 -3.67 -13.30 7.18
N ASP A 241 -3.20 -12.23 6.54
CA ASP A 241 -2.50 -11.12 7.20
C ASP A 241 -3.36 -10.43 8.26
N ASP A 242 -4.63 -10.18 7.96
CA ASP A 242 -5.59 -9.62 8.92
C ASP A 242 -5.78 -10.55 10.13
N LEU A 243 -5.89 -11.87 9.91
CA LEU A 243 -5.96 -12.85 11.00
C LEU A 243 -4.68 -12.85 11.86
N PHE A 244 -3.50 -12.75 11.25
CA PHE A 244 -2.24 -12.65 11.99
C PHE A 244 -2.14 -11.36 12.79
N ALA A 245 -2.56 -10.23 12.22
CA ALA A 245 -2.60 -8.94 12.89
C ALA A 245 -3.52 -8.97 14.12
N VAL A 246 -4.73 -9.50 13.97
CA VAL A 246 -5.68 -9.66 15.09
C VAL A 246 -5.12 -10.57 16.17
N ARG A 247 -4.53 -11.72 15.82
CA ARG A 247 -3.88 -12.62 16.80
C ARG A 247 -2.74 -11.92 17.55
N ARG A 248 -1.96 -11.10 16.87
CA ARG A 248 -0.89 -10.31 17.51
C ARG A 248 -1.48 -9.29 18.49
N GLN A 249 -2.51 -8.54 18.08
CA GLN A 249 -3.19 -7.56 18.92
C GLN A 249 -3.80 -8.19 20.18
N ILE A 250 -4.33 -9.41 20.08
CA ILE A 250 -4.84 -10.19 21.22
C ILE A 250 -3.71 -10.47 22.21
N ARG A 251 -2.60 -11.06 21.75
CA ARG A 251 -1.45 -11.36 22.63
C ARG A 251 -0.86 -10.11 23.29
N ASP A 252 -0.76 -9.02 22.52
CA ASP A 252 -0.26 -7.74 23.04
C ASP A 252 -1.22 -7.19 24.12
N ALA A 253 -2.53 -7.24 23.89
CA ALA A 253 -3.53 -6.82 24.88
C ALA A 253 -3.51 -7.69 26.15
N GLU A 254 -3.37 -9.01 26.02
CA GLU A 254 -3.25 -9.94 27.15
C GLU A 254 -2.02 -9.63 28.02
N ARG A 255 -0.86 -9.41 27.38
CA ARG A 255 0.38 -9.04 28.08
C ARG A 255 0.25 -7.70 28.81
N GLU A 256 -0.41 -6.73 28.20
CA GLU A 256 -0.67 -5.43 28.82
C GLU A 256 -1.63 -5.52 30.00
N ILE A 257 -2.67 -6.35 29.90
CA ILE A 257 -3.60 -6.66 31.00
C ILE A 257 -2.85 -7.30 32.17
N GLU A 258 -2.00 -8.29 31.90
CA GLU A 258 -1.19 -8.95 32.93
C GLU A 258 -0.26 -7.94 33.62
N THR A 259 0.46 -7.14 32.82
CA THR A 259 1.39 -6.13 33.33
C THR A 259 0.68 -5.09 34.18
N ALA A 260 -0.43 -4.54 33.70
CA ALA A 260 -1.23 -3.54 34.43
C ALA A 260 -1.83 -4.13 35.71
N SER A 261 -2.33 -5.37 35.67
CA SER A 261 -2.89 -6.05 36.85
C SER A 261 -1.82 -6.29 37.91
N ARG A 262 -0.62 -6.74 37.50
CA ARG A 262 0.51 -6.92 38.41
C ARG A 262 0.92 -5.59 39.06
N ARG A 263 1.09 -4.53 38.25
CA ARG A 263 1.44 -3.18 38.76
C ARG A 263 0.39 -2.64 39.72
N LEU A 264 -0.91 -2.84 39.46
CA LEU A 264 -1.97 -2.44 40.38
C LEU A 264 -1.85 -3.13 41.74
N GLY A 265 -1.51 -4.42 41.76
CA GLY A 265 -1.26 -5.16 43.00
C GLY A 265 -0.04 -4.64 43.76
N GLU A 266 1.06 -4.38 43.05
CA GLU A 266 2.30 -3.82 43.64
C GLU A 266 2.07 -2.43 44.24
N ILE A 267 1.40 -1.52 43.50
CA ILE A 267 1.07 -0.17 43.98
C ILE A 267 0.09 -0.23 45.16
N ALA A 268 -0.83 -1.20 45.20
CA ALA A 268 -1.73 -1.35 46.35
C ALA A 268 -0.96 -1.66 47.64
N VAL A 269 0.05 -2.55 47.58
CA VAL A 269 0.93 -2.84 48.71
C VAL A 269 1.75 -1.61 49.11
N ASP A 270 2.25 -0.84 48.14
CA ASP A 270 2.97 0.40 48.42
C ASP A 270 2.07 1.44 49.12
N ILE A 271 0.81 1.59 48.68
CA ILE A 271 -0.16 2.48 49.33
C ILE A 271 -0.45 2.05 50.78
N GLU A 272 -0.53 0.75 51.06
CA GLU A 272 -0.72 0.25 52.43
C GLU A 272 0.51 0.51 53.33
N ARG A 273 1.72 0.48 52.76
CA ARG A 273 2.97 0.79 53.46
C ARG A 273 3.21 2.29 53.66
N LEU A 274 2.56 3.14 52.87
CA LEU A 274 2.81 4.58 52.86
C LEU A 274 2.48 5.21 54.22
N VAL A 275 3.51 5.78 54.84
CA VAL A 275 3.34 6.66 56.00
C VAL A 275 3.14 8.08 55.49
N PRO A 276 2.05 8.78 55.87
CA PRO A 276 1.80 10.15 55.43
C PRO A 276 2.96 11.09 55.79
N THR A 277 3.47 11.83 54.80
CA THR A 277 4.55 12.81 54.98
C THR A 277 4.05 14.25 54.92
N SER A 278 2.76 14.47 54.65
CA SER A 278 2.15 15.78 54.45
C SER A 278 2.10 16.60 55.74
N GLY A 279 2.34 17.90 55.64
CA GLY A 279 2.22 18.84 56.77
C GLY A 279 3.17 18.51 57.92
N ASP A 280 2.60 18.39 59.12
CA ASP A 280 3.31 18.13 60.39
C ASP A 280 3.71 16.65 60.56
N ALA A 281 3.22 15.76 59.70
CA ALA A 281 3.57 14.34 59.71
C ALA A 281 4.95 14.07 59.06
N PHE A 282 5.60 15.10 58.51
CA PHE A 282 6.88 14.96 57.83
C PHE A 282 7.98 14.41 58.76
N ALA A 283 8.51 13.26 58.38
CA ALA A 283 9.71 12.69 58.96
C ALA A 283 10.50 11.94 57.88
N ILE A 284 11.80 12.16 57.85
CA ILE A 284 12.74 11.43 57.01
C ILE A 284 13.93 11.01 57.86
N ASN A 285 14.37 9.76 57.66
CA ASN A 285 15.61 9.27 58.24
C ASN A 285 16.73 9.41 57.20
N VAL A 286 17.81 10.12 57.52
CA VAL A 286 19.00 10.22 56.65
C VAL A 286 20.18 9.68 57.45
N LYS A 287 20.80 8.59 56.98
CA LYS A 287 21.92 7.91 57.67
C LYS A 287 21.67 7.61 59.17
N GLY A 288 20.45 7.23 59.54
CA GLY A 288 20.09 6.89 60.92
C GLY A 288 19.57 8.07 61.74
N GLU A 289 19.74 9.32 61.30
CA GLU A 289 19.22 10.50 61.98
C GLU A 289 17.85 10.92 61.44
N THR A 290 16.91 11.24 62.34
CA THR A 290 15.54 11.63 61.96
C THR A 290 15.39 13.14 61.89
N TYR A 291 14.97 13.64 60.73
CA TYR A 291 14.73 15.05 60.47
C TYR A 291 13.23 15.32 60.29
N ARG A 292 12.71 16.36 60.97
CA ARG A 292 11.32 16.84 60.86
C ARG A 292 11.19 18.19 60.17
N GLU A 293 12.30 18.87 59.94
CA GLU A 293 12.34 20.11 59.15
C GLU A 293 12.82 19.81 57.73
N ARG A 294 12.00 20.15 56.73
CA ARG A 294 12.27 19.88 55.30
C ARG A 294 13.60 20.45 54.81
N LYS A 295 13.97 21.63 55.30
CA LYS A 295 15.21 22.32 54.88
C LYS A 295 16.46 21.61 55.41
N GLU A 296 16.46 21.22 56.68
CA GLU A 296 17.57 20.49 57.30
C GLU A 296 17.68 19.06 56.75
N ALA A 297 16.54 18.38 56.59
CA ALA A 297 16.45 17.07 55.93
C ALA A 297 17.08 17.08 54.52
N GLY A 298 16.66 18.03 53.68
CA GLY A 298 17.18 18.15 52.32
C GLY A 298 18.67 18.48 52.28
N ARG A 299 19.18 19.26 53.26
CA ARG A 299 20.61 19.56 53.37
C ARG A 299 21.40 18.31 53.73
N ALA A 300 20.93 17.52 54.69
CA ALA A 300 21.56 16.27 55.07
C ALA A 300 21.59 15.27 53.90
N LEU A 301 20.46 15.13 53.19
CA LEU A 301 20.35 14.25 52.02
C LEU A 301 21.29 14.67 50.88
N MET A 302 21.26 15.95 50.47
CA MET A 302 22.11 16.44 49.39
C MET A 302 23.60 16.39 49.76
N LYS A 303 23.95 16.64 51.03
CA LYS A 303 25.32 16.47 51.52
C LYS A 303 25.79 15.03 51.36
N GLU A 304 24.93 14.06 51.63
CA GLU A 304 25.25 12.64 51.47
C GLU A 304 25.48 12.28 50.00
N ILE A 305 24.55 12.67 49.11
CA ILE A 305 24.67 12.45 47.66
C ILE A 305 25.97 13.10 47.13
N LEU A 306 26.25 14.35 47.52
CA LEU A 306 27.49 15.05 47.13
C LEU A 306 28.74 14.31 47.62
N THR A 307 28.71 13.76 48.83
CA THR A 307 29.82 12.99 49.39
C THR A 307 30.08 11.72 48.58
N LEU A 308 29.03 10.98 48.22
CA LEU A 308 29.13 9.76 47.42
C LEU A 308 29.64 10.04 46.01
N VAL A 309 29.17 11.12 45.38
CA VAL A 309 29.64 11.58 44.06
C VAL A 309 31.11 12.00 44.12
N GLN A 310 31.53 12.76 45.15
CA GLN A 310 32.92 13.18 45.32
C GLN A 310 33.87 12.00 45.58
N LEU A 311 33.43 11.03 46.37
CA LEU A 311 34.17 9.79 46.64
C LEU A 311 34.12 8.80 45.46
N ARG A 312 33.32 9.08 44.43
CA ARG A 312 33.05 8.18 43.30
C ARG A 312 32.69 6.78 43.77
N HIS A 313 31.77 6.71 44.73
CA HIS A 313 31.28 5.44 45.23
C HIS A 313 30.66 4.63 44.09
N GLU A 314 30.97 3.34 44.02
CA GLU A 314 30.37 2.41 43.05
C GLU A 314 29.52 1.38 43.79
N GLY A 315 28.39 1.05 43.19
CA GLY A 315 27.40 0.14 43.73
C GLY A 315 26.28 0.83 44.51
N GLU A 316 25.45 -0.02 45.10
CA GLU A 316 24.20 0.34 45.74
C GLU A 316 24.41 0.65 47.23
N ILE A 317 23.96 1.83 47.68
CA ILE A 317 24.00 2.25 49.08
C ILE A 317 22.70 2.93 49.52
N HIS A 318 22.21 2.53 50.69
CA HIS A 318 21.07 3.18 51.35
C HIS A 318 21.47 4.56 51.88
N ILE A 319 20.72 5.60 51.49
CA ILE A 319 21.01 6.99 51.87
C ILE A 319 19.95 7.60 52.78
N ALA A 320 18.68 7.22 52.63
CA ALA A 320 17.59 7.74 53.44
C ALA A 320 16.37 6.80 53.45
N SER A 321 15.46 7.01 54.40
CA SER A 321 14.13 6.40 54.40
C SER A 321 13.06 7.47 54.63
N ILE A 322 12.05 7.52 53.75
CA ILE A 322 10.94 8.49 53.82
C ILE A 322 9.62 7.78 53.53
N GLY A 323 8.58 8.08 54.33
CA GLY A 323 7.23 7.58 54.09
C GLY A 323 7.08 6.04 54.13
N GLY A 324 8.01 5.31 54.77
CA GLY A 324 8.04 3.84 54.78
C GLY A 324 8.80 3.20 53.61
N PHE A 325 9.49 4.00 52.80
CA PHE A 325 10.28 3.58 51.64
C PHE A 325 11.75 3.98 51.80
N ASP A 326 12.61 3.12 51.28
CA ASP A 326 14.05 3.34 51.28
C ASP A 326 14.49 4.05 50.00
N LEU A 327 15.36 5.04 50.17
CA LEU A 327 16.00 5.77 49.09
C LEU A 327 17.44 5.28 48.99
N VAL A 328 17.77 4.81 47.81
CA VAL A 328 19.04 4.19 47.49
C VAL A 328 19.77 5.01 46.45
N TYR A 329 21.08 5.13 46.62
CA TYR A 329 22.00 5.65 45.63
C TYR A 329 22.65 4.45 44.94
N ASP A 330 22.62 4.42 43.62
CA ASP A 330 23.31 3.42 42.82
C ASP A 330 24.16 4.13 41.77
N ALA A 331 25.42 3.74 41.67
CA ALA A 331 26.35 4.35 40.75
C ALA A 331 27.28 3.33 40.11
N GLN A 332 27.58 3.58 38.84
CA GLN A 332 28.44 2.73 38.03
C GLN A 332 29.35 3.58 37.15
N THR A 333 30.58 3.11 36.96
CA THR A 333 31.53 3.70 36.01
C THR A 333 31.51 2.86 34.72
N LEU A 334 31.10 3.47 33.60
CA LEU A 334 31.00 2.79 32.30
C LEU A 334 32.19 3.11 31.38
N GLY A 335 32.95 2.06 31.01
CA GLY A 335 33.97 2.10 29.94
C GLY A 335 35.37 2.58 30.35
N ARG A 336 36.25 2.81 29.37
CA ARG A 336 37.55 3.49 29.56
C ARG A 336 37.34 5.01 29.44
N GLY A 337 37.11 5.69 30.56
CA GLY A 337 36.93 7.14 30.62
C GLY A 337 36.46 7.60 32.02
N ASP A 338 36.22 8.90 32.17
CA ASP A 338 35.77 9.55 33.42
C ASP A 338 34.22 9.59 33.54
N ASN A 339 33.54 8.62 32.92
CA ASN A 339 32.08 8.57 32.82
C ASN A 339 31.46 7.90 34.05
N TYR A 340 31.40 8.67 35.13
CA TYR A 340 30.68 8.32 36.36
C TYR A 340 29.19 8.68 36.21
N HIS A 341 28.31 7.69 36.37
CA HIS A 341 26.86 7.91 36.36
C HIS A 341 26.25 7.35 37.65
N TYR A 342 25.36 8.13 38.25
CA TYR A 342 24.58 7.71 39.40
C TYR A 342 23.10 7.99 39.17
N GLN A 343 22.29 7.18 39.84
CA GLN A 343 20.84 7.29 39.91
C GLN A 343 20.43 7.20 41.38
N THR A 344 19.28 7.80 41.72
CA THR A 344 18.67 7.63 43.03
C THR A 344 17.34 6.93 42.87
N LEU A 345 17.18 5.80 43.56
CA LEU A 345 16.06 4.88 43.44
C LEU A 345 15.27 4.84 44.74
N LEU A 346 13.98 5.14 44.67
CA LEU A 346 13.05 4.86 45.76
C LEU A 346 12.61 3.41 45.64
N GLN A 347 13.00 2.58 46.61
CA GLN A 347 12.70 1.15 46.63
C GLN A 347 11.21 0.93 46.93
N ARG A 348 10.47 0.56 45.90
CA ARG A 348 9.04 0.21 45.99
C ARG A 348 8.86 -1.30 45.81
N THR A 349 7.64 -1.80 45.99
CA THR A 349 7.37 -3.24 45.87
C THR A 349 7.60 -3.72 44.43
N ARG A 350 8.74 -4.39 44.21
CA ARG A 350 9.16 -5.02 42.93
C ARG A 350 9.25 -4.06 41.73
N ALA A 351 9.38 -2.76 41.96
CA ALA A 351 9.60 -1.77 40.91
C ALA A 351 10.21 -0.49 41.48
N ASP A 352 11.54 -0.47 41.56
CA ASP A 352 12.25 0.72 42.00
C ASP A 352 11.90 1.92 41.12
N TYR A 353 11.70 3.06 41.77
CA TYR A 353 11.29 4.28 41.11
C TYR A 353 12.44 5.28 41.12
N GLU A 354 12.96 5.57 39.94
CA GLU A 354 14.02 6.55 39.80
C GLU A 354 13.50 7.95 40.13
N ILE A 355 14.22 8.62 41.01
CA ILE A 355 14.00 10.02 41.36
C ILE A 355 15.25 10.76 40.93
N GLU A 356 15.11 11.75 40.05
CA GLU A 356 16.26 12.56 39.68
C GLU A 356 16.65 13.48 40.84
N LEU A 357 17.83 13.28 41.41
CA LEU A 357 18.41 14.17 42.42
C LEU A 357 19.80 14.64 41.99
N PRO A 358 19.92 15.45 40.91
CA PRO A 358 21.22 16.00 40.53
C PRO A 358 21.80 16.88 41.65
N VAL A 359 23.13 16.93 41.75
CA VAL A 359 23.87 17.73 42.75
C VAL A 359 23.50 19.23 42.77
N THR A 360 22.88 19.72 41.70
CA THR A 360 22.40 21.11 41.56
C THR A 360 21.02 21.36 42.17
N VAL A 361 20.30 20.30 42.58
CA VAL A 361 18.98 20.42 43.20
C VAL A 361 19.10 21.08 44.57
N THR A 362 18.17 22.00 44.85
CA THR A 362 18.11 22.66 46.16
C THR A 362 17.62 21.67 47.23
N PRO A 363 18.04 21.81 48.50
CA PRO A 363 17.56 20.98 49.61
C PRO A 363 16.04 20.80 49.66
N LEU A 364 15.29 21.89 49.51
CA LEU A 364 13.82 21.85 49.50
C LEU A 364 13.28 21.18 48.23
N GLY A 365 13.93 21.37 47.08
CA GLY A 365 13.55 20.71 45.83
C GLY A 365 13.73 19.19 45.87
N ALA A 366 14.78 18.70 46.56
CA ALA A 366 15.01 17.27 46.73
C ALA A 366 13.88 16.63 47.53
N ILE A 367 13.52 17.22 48.68
CA ILE A 367 12.40 16.73 49.50
C ILE A 367 11.08 16.81 48.74
N ALA A 368 10.81 17.90 48.00
CA ALA A 368 9.60 18.02 47.20
C ALA A 368 9.49 16.92 46.13
N ARG A 369 10.59 16.51 45.49
CA ARG A 369 10.61 15.39 44.52
C ARG A 369 10.31 14.05 45.21
N LEU A 370 10.83 13.83 46.41
CA LEU A 370 10.52 12.64 47.22
C LEU A 370 9.04 12.60 47.64
N GLU A 371 8.52 13.69 48.21
CA GLU A 371 7.10 13.79 48.59
C GLU A 371 6.19 13.60 47.37
N HIS A 372 6.52 14.20 46.22
CA HIS A 372 5.75 14.01 44.99
C HIS A 372 5.74 12.55 44.49
N ALA A 373 6.87 11.84 44.60
CA ALA A 373 6.94 10.43 44.25
C ALA A 373 6.03 9.56 45.14
N LEU A 374 5.85 9.93 46.41
CA LEU A 374 4.96 9.24 47.36
C LEU A 374 3.49 9.61 47.14
N ASP A 375 3.18 10.89 46.96
CA ASP A 375 1.82 11.38 46.72
C ASP A 375 1.27 10.87 45.37
N GLY A 376 2.15 10.60 44.40
CA GLY A 376 1.81 10.13 43.06
C GLY A 376 1.24 8.71 42.97
N PHE A 377 1.27 7.90 44.05
CA PHE A 377 0.76 6.53 44.02
C PHE A 377 -0.74 6.44 43.66
N GLY A 378 -1.54 7.39 44.16
CA GLY A 378 -2.97 7.44 43.88
C GLY A 378 -3.28 7.63 42.41
N GLU A 379 -2.59 8.59 41.78
CA GLU A 379 -2.71 8.89 40.35
C GLU A 379 -2.13 7.76 39.48
N GLU A 380 -1.00 7.18 39.88
CA GLU A 380 -0.40 6.03 39.18
C GLU A 380 -1.36 4.83 39.19
N ARG A 381 -1.98 4.53 40.33
CA ARG A 381 -3.00 3.48 40.45
C ARG A 381 -4.20 3.73 39.54
N GLU A 382 -4.70 4.98 39.51
CA GLU A 382 -5.82 5.34 38.62
C GLU A 382 -5.46 5.13 37.15
N ARG A 383 -4.27 5.59 36.75
CA ARG A 383 -3.76 5.44 35.38
C ARG A 383 -3.68 3.97 34.97
N TYR A 384 -3.12 3.09 35.82
CA TYR A 384 -3.07 1.66 35.53
C TYR A 384 -4.46 1.00 35.53
N ARG A 385 -5.40 1.47 36.36
CA ARG A 385 -6.79 0.99 36.35
C ARG A 385 -7.49 1.34 35.04
N GLN A 386 -7.37 2.58 34.58
CA GLN A 386 -7.93 3.01 33.30
C GLN A 386 -7.32 2.24 32.13
N ARG A 387 -5.99 2.04 32.15
CA ARG A 387 -5.26 1.24 31.17
C ARG A 387 -5.78 -0.21 31.14
N LEU A 388 -5.93 -0.83 32.31
CA LEU A 388 -6.46 -2.19 32.42
C LEU A 388 -7.87 -2.32 31.79
N GLU A 389 -8.78 -1.40 32.11
CA GLU A 389 -10.14 -1.40 31.58
C GLU A 389 -10.18 -1.10 30.07
N GLU A 390 -9.27 -0.26 29.57
CA GLU A 390 -9.10 -0.05 28.13
C GLU A 390 -8.65 -1.32 27.41
N TYR A 391 -7.59 -1.97 27.88
CA TYR A 391 -7.07 -3.17 27.22
C TYR A 391 -8.03 -4.36 27.32
N LYS A 392 -8.79 -4.50 28.42
CA LYS A 392 -9.89 -5.48 28.51
C LYS A 392 -10.96 -5.25 27.45
N ARG A 393 -11.39 -4.00 27.25
CA ARG A 393 -12.37 -3.66 26.19
C ARG A 393 -11.81 -3.95 24.79
N ARG A 394 -10.55 -3.61 24.54
CA ARG A 394 -9.86 -3.92 23.27
C ARG A 394 -9.77 -5.43 23.03
N LEU A 395 -9.43 -6.22 24.06
CA LEU A 395 -9.35 -7.67 23.97
C LEU A 395 -10.68 -8.30 23.55
N ILE A 396 -11.79 -7.91 24.18
CA ILE A 396 -13.14 -8.37 23.81
C ILE A 396 -13.45 -8.02 22.35
N SER A 397 -13.15 -6.78 21.93
CA SER A 397 -13.34 -6.35 20.54
C SER A 397 -12.52 -7.18 19.56
N TYR A 398 -11.25 -7.49 19.86
CA TYR A 398 -10.40 -8.29 18.97
C TYR A 398 -10.82 -9.75 18.92
N GLN A 399 -11.19 -10.34 20.05
CA GLN A 399 -11.71 -11.71 20.13
C GLN A 399 -12.99 -11.87 19.30
N SER A 400 -13.87 -10.87 19.27
CA SER A 400 -15.09 -10.92 18.44
C SER A 400 -14.81 -10.95 16.92
N ARG A 401 -13.64 -10.46 16.50
CA ARG A 401 -13.20 -10.45 15.09
C ARG A 401 -12.36 -11.67 14.71
N GLN A 402 -12.00 -12.50 15.70
CA GLN A 402 -11.18 -13.66 15.49
C GLN A 402 -12.02 -14.81 14.93
N GLY A 403 -11.63 -15.35 13.77
CA GLY A 403 -12.16 -16.65 13.30
C GLY A 403 -13.04 -16.64 12.05
N GLY A 404 -12.89 -15.67 11.15
CA GLY A 404 -13.52 -15.76 9.82
C GLY A 404 -12.83 -16.78 8.91
N ALA A 405 -13.59 -17.68 8.30
CA ALA A 405 -13.11 -18.43 7.13
C ALA A 405 -12.98 -17.48 5.93
N PHE A 406 -12.03 -17.73 5.04
CA PHE A 406 -11.91 -16.98 3.80
C PHE A 406 -13.17 -17.20 2.94
N ALA A 407 -13.92 -16.13 2.68
CA ALA A 407 -15.25 -16.20 2.05
C ALA A 407 -15.24 -16.87 0.66
N PHE A 408 -14.16 -16.71 -0.09
CA PHE A 408 -14.02 -17.25 -1.45
C PHE A 408 -13.21 -18.55 -1.53
N ALA A 409 -13.04 -19.26 -0.40
CA ALA A 409 -12.26 -20.49 -0.37
C ALA A 409 -12.78 -21.57 -1.35
N HIS A 410 -14.11 -21.70 -1.46
CA HIS A 410 -14.74 -22.63 -2.40
C HIS A 410 -14.50 -22.21 -3.85
N GLU A 411 -14.76 -20.94 -4.18
CA GLU A 411 -14.56 -20.39 -5.53
C GLU A 411 -13.10 -20.56 -6.00
N LEU A 412 -12.14 -20.30 -5.12
CA LEU A 412 -10.72 -20.50 -5.38
C LEU A 412 -10.38 -21.97 -5.67
N ALA A 413 -10.97 -22.91 -4.92
CA ALA A 413 -10.78 -24.33 -5.14
C ALA A 413 -11.37 -24.81 -6.48
N GLU A 414 -12.57 -24.33 -6.82
CA GLU A 414 -13.24 -24.62 -8.10
C GLU A 414 -12.44 -24.07 -9.29
N LYS A 415 -12.01 -22.81 -9.23
CA LYS A 415 -11.21 -22.18 -10.30
C LYS A 415 -9.88 -22.91 -10.51
N ARG A 416 -9.22 -23.34 -9.43
CA ARG A 416 -8.00 -24.17 -9.50
C ARG A 416 -8.24 -25.53 -10.14
N GLN A 417 -9.37 -26.16 -9.86
CA GLN A 417 -9.73 -27.43 -10.48
C GLN A 417 -9.99 -27.24 -11.98
N ALA A 418 -10.76 -26.22 -12.36
CA ALA A 418 -11.01 -25.88 -13.75
C ALA A 418 -9.71 -25.58 -14.52
N LEU A 419 -8.76 -24.87 -13.90
CA LEU A 419 -7.46 -24.58 -14.52
C LEU A 419 -6.69 -25.87 -14.84
N ARG A 420 -6.63 -26.81 -13.89
CA ARG A 420 -5.98 -28.11 -14.10
C ARG A 420 -6.58 -28.88 -15.26
N GLU A 421 -7.91 -28.90 -15.37
CA GLU A 421 -8.62 -29.59 -16.45
C GLU A 421 -8.29 -29.01 -17.82
N VAL A 422 -8.23 -27.67 -17.92
CA VAL A 422 -7.84 -26.97 -19.15
C VAL A 422 -6.38 -27.23 -19.50
N GLU A 423 -5.48 -27.23 -18.51
CA GLU A 423 -4.06 -27.54 -18.72
C GLU A 423 -3.83 -28.98 -19.19
N GLU A 424 -4.55 -29.95 -18.62
CA GLU A 424 -4.50 -31.33 -19.08
C GLU A 424 -5.01 -31.48 -20.51
N ALA A 425 -6.09 -30.80 -20.87
CA ALA A 425 -6.64 -30.81 -22.22
C ALA A 425 -5.65 -30.21 -23.24
N LEU A 426 -5.01 -29.09 -22.91
CA LEU A 426 -3.97 -28.47 -23.75
C LEU A 426 -2.73 -29.37 -23.88
N GLY A 427 -2.31 -30.01 -22.79
CA GLY A 427 -1.17 -30.93 -22.78
C GLY A 427 -1.38 -32.18 -23.62
N LYS A 428 -2.62 -32.71 -23.67
CA LYS A 428 -2.98 -33.86 -24.54
C LYS A 428 -2.97 -33.48 -26.02
N SER A 429 -3.47 -32.30 -26.39
CA SER A 429 -3.38 -31.82 -27.78
C SER A 429 -1.93 -31.62 -28.24
N ALA A 430 -1.08 -31.02 -27.40
CA ALA A 430 0.33 -30.82 -27.74
C ALA A 430 1.11 -32.13 -27.94
N ARG A 431 0.71 -33.23 -27.29
CA ARG A 431 1.31 -34.57 -27.52
C ARG A 431 0.78 -35.25 -28.76
N GLY A 432 -0.51 -35.08 -29.07
CA GLY A 432 -1.11 -35.60 -30.30
C GLY A 432 -0.51 -34.98 -31.56
N ASP A 433 -0.24 -33.67 -31.56
CA ASP A 433 0.36 -32.97 -32.70
C ASP A 433 1.82 -33.42 -32.97
N VAL A 434 2.56 -33.81 -31.92
CA VAL A 434 3.93 -34.34 -32.03
C VAL A 434 3.93 -35.75 -32.61
N GLU A 435 3.02 -36.63 -32.15
CA GLU A 435 2.89 -37.99 -32.69
C GLU A 435 2.44 -37.97 -34.16
N THR A 436 1.55 -37.05 -34.57
CA THR A 436 1.15 -36.93 -35.98
C THR A 436 2.25 -36.39 -36.89
N ASN A 437 3.15 -35.54 -36.39
CA ASN A 437 4.28 -35.04 -37.18
C ASN A 437 5.44 -36.06 -37.26
N GLU A 438 5.60 -36.94 -36.28
CA GLU A 438 6.58 -38.05 -36.34
C GLU A 438 6.10 -39.21 -37.23
N LEU A 439 4.78 -39.41 -37.40
CA LEU A 439 4.21 -40.39 -38.34
C LEU A 439 4.17 -39.90 -39.79
N ALA A 440 4.35 -38.59 -40.02
CA ALA A 440 4.31 -37.95 -41.34
C ALA A 440 5.70 -37.61 -41.93
N ALA A 441 6.78 -37.86 -41.17
CA ALA A 441 8.18 -37.74 -41.60
C ALA A 441 8.78 -39.13 -41.84
#